data_AF-A0A4S4DPA4-F1
#
_entry.id   AF-A0A4S4DPA4-F1
#
_cell.length_a   1.000
_cell.length_b   1.000
_cell.length_c   1.000
_cell.angle_alpha   90.00
_cell.angle_beta   90.00
_cell.angle_gamma   90.00
#
_symmetry.space_group_name_H-M   'P 1'
#
loop_
_entity.id
_entity.type
_entity.pdbx_description
1 polymer ?
#
loop_
_entity_poly.entity_id
_entity_poly.type
_entity_poly.pdbx_seq_one_letter_code
_entity_poly.pdbx_strand_id
1 'polypeptide(L)'
;MESQIISPFNFFKSFVQSEEETIPAIKRNAKFLLVDLQACALPNVEILRETNVLDEKILFMLKFMAGAFNSTSDRFRKIVNEVKKMGFNPLKLNFVLAVHALKSMSKSTWGKKVDIYKKWVLFEDDILVAFGKYPWCTIASEHKIMRVMDFFVNKMKNDITLETMLKYIEKVFLTEVVNYYEEEALELLKLHKEKLVVAK
;
A
#
# COMPACT_ATOMS: atom_id res chain seq x y z
N MET A 1 -21.40 21.11 3.73
CA MET A 1 -21.01 19.92 4.52
C MET A 1 -21.53 18.63 3.89
N GLU A 2 -22.80 18.54 3.49
CA GLU A 2 -23.35 17.35 2.82
C GLU A 2 -22.58 16.92 1.55
N SER A 3 -22.17 17.88 0.71
CA SER A 3 -21.41 17.60 -0.52
C SER A 3 -20.01 17.01 -0.31
N GLN A 4 -19.38 17.22 0.85
CA GLN A 4 -18.03 16.73 1.16
C GLN A 4 -18.02 15.26 1.57
N ILE A 5 -19.16 14.69 1.97
CA ILE A 5 -19.27 13.29 2.42
C ILE A 5 -19.99 12.45 1.36
N ILE A 6 -21.04 12.99 0.73
CA ILE A 6 -21.85 12.27 -0.27
C ILE A 6 -21.01 11.90 -1.50
N SER A 7 -20.16 12.82 -1.98
CA SER A 7 -19.39 12.59 -3.20
C SER A 7 -18.32 11.51 -3.03
N PRO A 8 -17.47 11.51 -1.97
CA PRO A 8 -16.56 10.40 -1.68
C PRO A 8 -17.26 9.07 -1.42
N PHE A 9 -18.43 9.09 -0.77
CA PHE A 9 -19.22 7.89 -0.52
C PHE A 9 -19.73 7.26 -1.82
N ASN A 10 -20.37 8.05 -2.69
CA ASN A 10 -20.87 7.57 -3.98
C ASN A 10 -19.74 7.08 -4.88
N PHE A 11 -18.58 7.75 -4.83
CA PHE A 11 -17.38 7.30 -5.51
C PHE A 11 -16.91 5.93 -5.00
N PHE A 12 -16.83 5.69 -3.69
CA PHE A 12 -16.49 4.36 -3.17
C PHE A 12 -17.56 3.33 -3.54
N LYS A 13 -18.84 3.69 -3.44
CA LYS A 13 -19.98 2.84 -3.79
C LYS A 13 -19.92 2.38 -5.24
N SER A 14 -19.40 3.18 -6.17
CA SER A 14 -19.26 2.75 -7.58
C SER A 14 -18.23 1.61 -7.76
N PHE A 15 -17.26 1.46 -6.87
CA PHE A 15 -16.33 0.32 -6.88
C PHE A 15 -16.89 -0.90 -6.17
N VAL A 16 -17.53 -0.69 -5.01
CA VAL A 16 -18.00 -1.79 -4.15
C VAL A 16 -19.33 -2.36 -4.65
N GLN A 17 -20.14 -1.56 -5.33
CA GLN A 17 -21.47 -1.91 -5.84
C GLN A 17 -22.45 -2.39 -4.75
N SER A 18 -22.13 -2.19 -3.47
CA SER A 18 -22.95 -2.52 -2.31
C SER A 18 -22.88 -1.41 -1.26
N GLU A 19 -24.04 -0.93 -0.84
CA GLU A 19 -24.16 0.12 0.19
C GLU A 19 -23.71 -0.37 1.57
N GLU A 20 -24.11 -1.59 1.93
CA GLU A 20 -23.75 -2.25 3.19
C GLU A 20 -22.24 -2.44 3.33
N GLU A 21 -21.53 -2.70 2.23
CA GLU A 21 -20.09 -2.91 2.22
C GLU A 21 -19.28 -1.60 2.06
N THR A 22 -19.91 -0.53 1.59
CA THR A 22 -19.26 0.77 1.35
C THR A 22 -18.87 1.44 2.68
N ILE A 23 -19.75 1.40 3.69
CA ILE A 23 -19.49 2.04 4.99
C ILE A 23 -18.27 1.40 5.70
N PRO A 24 -18.18 0.07 5.87
CA PRO A 24 -17.00 -0.58 6.43
C PRO A 24 -15.72 -0.29 5.64
N ALA A 25 -15.80 -0.23 4.30
CA ALA A 25 -14.65 0.06 3.45
C ALA A 25 -14.08 1.47 3.68
N ILE A 26 -14.94 2.48 3.79
CA ILE A 26 -14.54 3.86 4.09
C ILE A 26 -14.00 3.97 5.52
N LYS A 27 -14.67 3.33 6.49
CA LYS A 27 -14.22 3.33 7.90
C LYS A 27 -12.81 2.75 8.05
N ARG A 28 -12.46 1.75 7.24
CA ARG A 28 -11.13 1.11 7.25
C ARG A 28 -9.99 2.08 6.95
N ASN A 29 -10.26 3.14 6.20
CA ASN A 29 -9.32 4.24 6.01
C ASN A 29 -10.05 5.57 5.84
N ALA A 30 -10.58 6.08 6.96
CA ALA A 30 -11.35 7.31 6.99
C ALA A 30 -10.60 8.54 6.44
N LYS A 31 -9.26 8.48 6.34
CA LYS A 31 -8.44 9.52 5.71
C LYS A 31 -8.80 9.75 4.24
N PHE A 32 -9.46 8.80 3.58
CA PHE A 32 -9.97 9.02 2.23
C PHE A 32 -10.94 10.21 2.16
N LEU A 33 -11.75 10.42 3.19
CA LEU A 33 -12.70 11.53 3.24
C LEU A 33 -12.01 12.90 3.29
N LEU A 34 -10.71 12.94 3.57
CA LEU A 34 -9.89 14.15 3.57
C LEU A 34 -9.16 14.37 2.24
N VAL A 35 -9.27 13.43 1.29
CA VAL A 35 -8.67 13.55 -0.04
C VAL A 35 -9.59 14.40 -0.91
N ASP A 36 -9.01 15.38 -1.61
CA ASP A 36 -9.76 16.10 -2.64
C ASP A 36 -10.15 15.13 -3.77
N LEU A 37 -11.43 14.82 -3.84
CA LEU A 37 -11.93 13.82 -4.78
C LEU A 37 -11.76 14.28 -6.23
N GLN A 38 -12.02 15.56 -6.52
CA GLN A 38 -12.04 16.10 -7.87
C GLN A 38 -10.63 16.44 -8.36
N ALA A 39 -9.83 17.11 -7.52
CA ALA A 39 -8.49 17.53 -7.91
C ALA A 39 -7.46 16.39 -7.84
N CYS A 40 -7.68 15.38 -6.98
CA CYS A 40 -6.69 14.35 -6.72
C CYS A 40 -7.21 12.93 -7.01
N ALA A 41 -8.25 12.46 -6.31
CA ALA A 41 -8.59 11.03 -6.35
C ALA A 41 -9.09 10.55 -7.72
N LEU A 42 -10.05 11.26 -8.33
CA LEU A 42 -10.61 10.89 -9.64
C LEU A 42 -9.54 10.89 -10.75
N PRO A 43 -8.74 11.96 -10.94
CA PRO A 43 -7.66 11.93 -11.93
C PRO A 43 -6.65 10.79 -11.69
N ASN A 44 -6.31 10.51 -10.43
CA ASN A 44 -5.34 9.46 -10.09
C ASN A 44 -5.89 8.06 -10.36
N VAL A 45 -7.19 7.85 -10.16
CA VAL A 45 -7.89 6.61 -10.51
C VAL A 45 -7.89 6.39 -12.02
N GLU A 46 -8.18 7.43 -12.81
CA GLU A 46 -8.15 7.34 -14.27
C GLU A 46 -6.73 7.04 -14.78
N ILE A 47 -5.69 7.63 -14.18
CA ILE A 47 -4.30 7.28 -14.49
C ILE A 47 -4.01 5.78 -14.28
N LEU A 48 -4.55 5.18 -13.20
CA LEU A 48 -4.38 3.75 -12.93
C LEU A 48 -5.12 2.91 -13.99
N ARG A 49 -6.35 3.30 -14.35
CA ARG A 49 -7.15 2.63 -15.40
C ARG A 49 -6.48 2.71 -16.77
N GLU A 50 -5.99 3.88 -17.17
CA GLU A 50 -5.18 4.10 -18.38
C GLU A 50 -3.93 3.20 -18.41
N THR A 51 -3.42 2.82 -17.24
CA THR A 51 -2.27 1.93 -17.08
C THR A 51 -2.66 0.44 -17.06
N ASN A 52 -3.94 0.13 -17.28
CA ASN A 52 -4.55 -1.20 -17.19
C ASN A 52 -4.56 -1.81 -15.77
N VAL A 53 -4.52 -0.99 -14.73
CA VAL A 53 -4.74 -1.49 -13.36
C VAL A 53 -6.21 -1.85 -13.21
N LEU A 54 -6.49 -3.07 -12.74
CA LEU A 54 -7.84 -3.56 -12.54
C LEU A 54 -8.53 -2.81 -11.38
N ASP A 55 -9.83 -2.52 -11.53
CA ASP A 55 -10.64 -1.81 -10.53
C ASP A 55 -10.61 -2.49 -9.15
N GLU A 56 -10.50 -3.82 -9.10
CA GLU A 56 -10.32 -4.57 -7.85
C GLU A 56 -9.04 -4.18 -7.08
N LYS A 57 -7.95 -3.85 -7.79
CA LYS A 57 -6.68 -3.43 -7.19
C LYS A 57 -6.70 -1.94 -6.83
N ILE A 58 -7.41 -1.14 -7.62
CA ILE A 58 -7.68 0.27 -7.28
C ILE A 58 -8.52 0.32 -6.01
N LEU A 59 -9.57 -0.50 -5.90
CA LEU A 59 -10.40 -0.60 -4.71
C LEU A 59 -9.60 -1.05 -3.49
N PHE A 60 -8.70 -2.02 -3.66
CA PHE A 60 -7.76 -2.39 -2.60
C PHE A 60 -6.91 -1.19 -2.14
N MET A 61 -6.33 -0.45 -3.09
CA MET A 61 -5.54 0.74 -2.79
C MET A 61 -6.37 1.84 -2.12
N LEU A 62 -7.62 2.05 -2.53
CA LEU A 62 -8.54 2.99 -1.89
C LEU A 62 -8.85 2.59 -0.44
N LYS A 63 -9.14 1.30 -0.20
CA LYS A 63 -9.47 0.75 1.13
C LYS A 63 -8.31 0.83 2.12
N PHE A 64 -7.08 0.56 1.68
CA PHE A 64 -5.94 0.39 2.60
C PHE A 64 -4.88 1.49 2.49
N MET A 65 -4.85 2.23 1.37
CA MET A 65 -3.80 3.19 1.03
C MET A 65 -4.37 4.50 0.50
N ALA A 66 -5.52 4.96 1.05
CA ALA A 66 -6.21 6.17 0.61
C ALA A 66 -5.28 7.40 0.49
N GLY A 67 -4.29 7.51 1.39
CA GLY A 67 -3.29 8.57 1.34
C GLY A 67 -2.47 8.60 0.05
N ALA A 68 -2.39 7.53 -0.73
CA ALA A 68 -1.75 7.49 -2.04
C ALA A 68 -2.44 8.38 -3.07
N PHE A 69 -3.75 8.54 -2.96
CA PHE A 69 -4.55 9.37 -3.86
C PHE A 69 -4.47 10.86 -3.52
N ASN A 70 -3.88 11.22 -2.38
CA ASN A 70 -3.64 12.62 -2.01
C ASN A 70 -2.36 13.16 -2.67
N SER A 71 -2.41 13.34 -3.99
CA SER A 71 -1.37 13.95 -4.80
C SER A 71 -1.96 14.51 -6.09
N THR A 72 -1.33 15.53 -6.65
CA THR A 72 -1.67 16.03 -7.99
C THR A 72 -1.48 14.92 -9.04
N SER A 73 -2.32 14.96 -10.08
CA SER A 73 -2.29 14.01 -11.20
C SER A 73 -0.92 13.96 -11.88
N ASP A 74 -0.25 15.09 -12.07
CA ASP A 74 1.10 15.15 -12.66
C ASP A 74 2.14 14.38 -11.84
N ARG A 75 2.13 14.57 -10.52
CA ARG A 75 3.05 13.86 -9.63
C ARG A 75 2.72 12.37 -9.61
N PHE A 76 1.44 12.03 -9.54
CA PHE A 76 1.00 10.64 -9.51
C PHE A 76 1.36 9.90 -10.79
N ARG A 77 1.12 10.51 -11.96
CA ARG A 77 1.48 9.96 -13.28
C ARG A 77 2.98 9.70 -13.40
N LYS A 78 3.83 10.60 -12.88
CA LYS A 78 5.28 10.39 -12.85
C LYS A 78 5.64 9.13 -12.06
N ILE A 79 5.04 8.94 -10.88
CA ILE A 79 5.27 7.76 -10.04
C ILE A 79 4.79 6.47 -10.75
N VAL A 80 3.58 6.48 -11.32
CA VAL A 80 3.02 5.32 -12.05
C VAL A 80 3.93 4.92 -13.22
N ASN A 81 4.44 5.90 -13.97
CA ASN A 81 5.38 5.65 -15.06
C ASN A 81 6.73 5.13 -14.57
N GLU A 82 7.22 5.59 -13.41
CA GLU A 82 8.45 5.10 -12.81
C GLU A 82 8.31 3.64 -12.36
N VAL A 83 7.22 3.29 -11.68
CA VAL A 83 6.90 1.89 -11.31
C VAL A 83 6.80 1.00 -12.54
N LYS A 84 6.17 1.48 -13.63
CA LYS A 84 6.10 0.74 -14.90
C LYS A 84 7.49 0.53 -15.51
N LYS A 85 8.36 1.54 -15.48
CA LYS A 85 9.76 1.43 -15.97
C LYS A 85 10.59 0.47 -15.14
N MET A 86 10.29 0.30 -13.86
CA MET A 86 10.90 -0.70 -12.98
C MET A 86 10.43 -2.15 -13.28
N GLY A 87 9.55 -2.35 -14.27
CA GLY A 87 9.12 -3.67 -14.71
C GLY A 87 7.94 -4.26 -13.94
N PHE A 88 7.29 -3.50 -13.06
CA PHE A 88 6.09 -3.97 -12.37
C PHE A 88 4.94 -4.17 -13.34
N ASN A 89 4.27 -5.32 -13.23
CA ASN A 89 3.11 -5.66 -14.03
C ASN A 89 1.84 -4.97 -13.47
N PRO A 90 1.17 -4.05 -14.21
CA PRO A 90 -0.04 -3.35 -13.76
C PRO A 90 -1.21 -4.26 -13.37
N LEU A 91 -1.24 -5.49 -13.86
CA LEU A 91 -2.27 -6.48 -13.56
C LEU A 91 -2.07 -7.15 -12.18
N LYS A 92 -0.92 -6.95 -11.54
CA LYS A 92 -0.57 -7.57 -10.25
C LYS A 92 -0.73 -6.58 -9.11
N LEU A 93 -1.10 -7.08 -7.94
CA LEU A 93 -1.25 -6.28 -6.72
C LEU A 93 0.04 -5.49 -6.40
N ASN A 94 1.21 -6.10 -6.61
CA ASN A 94 2.51 -5.46 -6.35
C ASN A 94 2.70 -4.12 -7.08
N PHE A 95 2.03 -3.89 -8.21
CA PHE A 95 2.09 -2.61 -8.91
C PHE A 95 1.53 -1.47 -8.05
N VAL A 96 0.31 -1.61 -7.53
CA VAL A 96 -0.31 -0.56 -6.69
C VAL A 96 0.40 -0.41 -5.35
N LEU A 97 0.99 -1.50 -4.83
CA LEU A 97 1.85 -1.45 -3.65
C LEU A 97 3.11 -0.61 -3.88
N ALA A 98 3.79 -0.80 -5.02
CA ALA A 98 4.97 -0.03 -5.39
C ALA A 98 4.65 1.45 -5.65
N VAL A 99 3.50 1.74 -6.29
CA VAL A 99 3.01 3.12 -6.45
C VAL A 99 2.82 3.78 -5.09
N HIS A 100 2.17 3.10 -4.15
CA HIS A 100 1.97 3.63 -2.80
C HIS A 100 3.30 3.87 -2.08
N ALA A 101 4.24 2.92 -2.16
CA ALA A 101 5.56 3.03 -1.53
C ALA A 101 6.34 4.25 -2.05
N LEU A 102 6.47 4.39 -3.38
CA LEU A 102 7.16 5.54 -3.97
C LEU A 102 6.45 6.86 -3.69
N LYS A 103 5.10 6.88 -3.69
CA LYS A 103 4.33 8.09 -3.35
C LYS A 103 4.64 8.57 -1.94
N SER A 104 4.78 7.64 -1.00
CA SER A 104 4.96 7.92 0.44
C SER A 104 6.34 8.48 0.79
N MET A 105 7.25 8.59 -0.18
CA MET A 105 8.62 9.03 0.03
C MET A 105 9.01 10.16 -0.93
N SER A 106 10.02 10.94 -0.53
CA SER A 106 10.70 11.83 -1.47
C SER A 106 11.69 11.04 -2.32
N LYS A 107 12.05 11.56 -3.50
CA LYS A 107 13.10 10.96 -4.34
C LYS A 107 14.45 10.84 -3.60
N SER A 108 14.76 11.80 -2.74
CA SER A 108 15.95 11.77 -1.88
C SER A 108 15.90 10.63 -0.87
N THR A 109 14.77 10.45 -0.18
CA THR A 109 14.54 9.35 0.77
C THR A 109 14.63 7.99 0.08
N TRP A 110 14.04 7.87 -1.12
CA TRP A 110 14.16 6.66 -1.94
C TRP A 110 15.62 6.35 -2.27
N GLY A 111 16.38 7.34 -2.77
CA GLY A 111 17.79 7.19 -3.07
C GLY A 111 18.62 6.72 -1.87
N LYS A 112 18.43 7.35 -0.70
CA LYS A 112 19.11 6.93 0.55
C LYS A 112 18.81 5.50 0.94
N LYS A 113 17.56 5.04 0.77
CA LYS A 113 17.18 3.65 1.05
C LYS A 113 17.85 2.69 0.09
N VAL A 114 17.87 3.01 -1.20
CA VAL A 114 18.61 2.22 -2.21
C VAL A 114 20.09 2.16 -1.84
N ASP A 115 20.71 3.27 -1.45
CA ASP A 115 22.11 3.32 -1.04
C ASP A 115 22.38 2.49 0.23
N ILE A 116 21.44 2.45 1.18
CA ILE A 116 21.53 1.54 2.33
C ILE A 116 21.56 0.11 1.85
N TYR A 117 20.61 -0.33 1.01
CA TYR A 117 20.60 -1.70 0.51
C TYR A 117 21.87 -2.04 -0.30
N LYS A 118 22.38 -1.12 -1.13
CA LYS A 118 23.65 -1.29 -1.87
C LYS A 118 24.86 -1.57 -0.97
N LYS A 119 24.88 -1.06 0.26
CA LYS A 119 25.99 -1.34 1.20
C LYS A 119 26.00 -2.79 1.69
N TRP A 120 24.87 -3.49 1.60
CA TRP A 120 24.69 -4.83 2.14
C TRP A 120 24.40 -5.88 1.07
N VAL A 121 24.25 -5.49 -0.20
CA VAL A 121 23.88 -6.33 -1.34
C VAL A 121 24.94 -6.18 -2.43
N LEU A 122 25.34 -7.29 -3.06
CA LEU A 122 26.43 -7.32 -4.04
C LEU A 122 26.06 -6.71 -5.42
N PHE A 123 24.77 -6.67 -5.80
CA PHE A 123 24.33 -6.17 -7.11
C PHE A 123 23.08 -5.28 -7.01
N GLU A 124 23.05 -4.20 -7.82
CA GLU A 124 21.96 -3.21 -7.85
C GLU A 124 20.65 -3.80 -8.40
N ASP A 125 20.75 -4.76 -9.33
CA ASP A 125 19.60 -5.45 -9.93
C ASP A 125 18.80 -6.26 -8.89
N ASP A 126 19.47 -6.79 -7.86
CA ASP A 126 18.83 -7.55 -6.79
C ASP A 126 17.89 -6.68 -5.94
N ILE A 127 18.17 -5.38 -5.84
CA ILE A 127 17.36 -4.43 -5.06
C ILE A 127 16.03 -4.17 -5.77
N LEU A 128 16.04 -3.98 -7.08
CA LEU A 128 14.82 -3.77 -7.87
C LEU A 128 13.98 -5.05 -7.94
N VAL A 129 14.61 -6.21 -8.11
CA VAL A 129 13.92 -7.51 -8.07
C VAL A 129 13.25 -7.71 -6.71
N ALA A 130 13.96 -7.42 -5.63
CA ALA A 130 13.42 -7.64 -4.30
C ALA A 130 12.40 -6.57 -3.87
N PHE A 131 12.52 -5.33 -4.33
CA PHE A 131 11.45 -4.33 -4.25
C PHE A 131 10.22 -4.76 -5.07
N GLY A 132 10.45 -5.36 -6.24
CA GLY A 132 9.46 -6.02 -7.09
C GLY A 132 8.60 -7.03 -6.31
N LYS A 133 9.28 -7.88 -5.55
CA LYS A 133 8.66 -8.92 -4.72
C LYS A 133 8.02 -8.34 -3.45
N TYR A 134 8.67 -7.35 -2.81
CA TYR A 134 8.34 -6.88 -1.47
C TYR A 134 8.29 -5.34 -1.34
N PRO A 135 7.36 -4.61 -2.00
CA PRO A 135 7.39 -3.14 -2.05
C PRO A 135 7.32 -2.47 -0.66
N TRP A 136 6.70 -3.15 0.31
CA TRP A 136 6.54 -2.69 1.70
C TRP A 136 7.84 -2.59 2.48
N CYS A 137 8.89 -3.31 2.10
CA CYS A 137 10.17 -3.29 2.80
C CYS A 137 10.79 -1.89 2.85
N THR A 138 10.43 -1.04 1.89
CA THR A 138 10.94 0.33 1.75
C THR A 138 10.18 1.35 2.61
N ILE A 139 9.00 1.00 3.14
CA ILE A 139 8.23 1.87 4.04
C ILE A 139 8.82 1.89 5.46
N ALA A 140 9.55 0.84 5.86
CA ALA A 140 10.29 0.83 7.12
C ALA A 140 11.28 2.00 7.18
N SER A 141 11.53 2.58 8.35
CA SER A 141 12.50 3.69 8.46
C SER A 141 13.92 3.24 8.09
N GLU A 142 14.75 4.17 7.60
CA GLU A 142 16.17 3.91 7.28
C GLU A 142 16.89 3.23 8.46
N HIS A 143 16.66 3.71 9.69
CA HIS A 143 17.22 3.14 10.91
C HIS A 143 16.74 1.70 11.18
N LYS A 144 15.44 1.39 10.96
CA LYS A 144 14.92 0.02 11.15
C LYS A 144 15.54 -0.93 10.12
N ILE A 145 15.64 -0.50 8.86
CA ILE A 145 16.31 -1.26 7.80
C ILE A 145 17.76 -1.55 8.19
N MET A 146 18.53 -0.53 8.59
CA MET A 146 19.93 -0.71 8.99
C MET A 146 20.10 -1.68 10.16
N ARG A 147 19.27 -1.59 11.21
CA ARG A 147 19.36 -2.50 12.36
C ARG A 147 19.07 -3.95 12.00
N VAL A 148 18.06 -4.17 11.14
CA VAL A 148 17.72 -5.50 10.68
C VAL A 148 18.86 -6.08 9.83
N MET A 149 19.40 -5.30 8.88
CA MET A 149 20.52 -5.73 8.05
C MET A 149 21.78 -6.03 8.87
N ASP A 150 22.16 -5.15 9.81
CA ASP A 150 23.31 -5.37 10.70
C ASP A 150 23.15 -6.64 11.54
N PHE A 151 21.96 -6.88 12.09
CA PHE A 151 21.69 -8.10 12.85
C PHE A 151 21.85 -9.37 12.00
N PHE A 152 21.28 -9.40 10.80
CA PHE A 152 21.34 -10.59 9.95
C PHE A 152 22.75 -10.84 9.40
N VAL A 153 23.42 -9.79 8.88
CA VAL A 153 24.73 -9.93 8.23
C VAL A 153 25.84 -10.13 9.27
N ASN A 154 25.88 -9.32 10.34
CA ASN A 154 27.02 -9.32 11.25
C ASN A 154 26.84 -10.25 12.45
N LYS A 155 25.60 -10.44 12.95
CA LYS A 155 25.36 -11.26 14.16
C LYS A 155 24.93 -12.68 13.86
N MET A 156 24.19 -12.92 12.78
CA MET A 156 23.71 -14.26 12.45
C MET A 156 24.66 -15.05 11.54
N LYS A 157 25.67 -14.42 10.90
CA LYS A 157 26.75 -15.05 10.09
C LYS A 157 26.29 -16.17 9.15
N ASN A 158 25.07 -16.08 8.64
CA ASN A 158 24.48 -17.12 7.80
C ASN A 158 24.40 -16.62 6.36
N ASP A 159 24.43 -17.55 5.39
CA ASP A 159 24.12 -17.34 3.97
C ASP A 159 22.63 -16.98 3.75
N ILE A 160 22.14 -15.99 4.49
CA ILE A 160 20.76 -15.50 4.38
C ILE A 160 20.73 -14.51 3.22
N THR A 161 19.90 -14.81 2.23
CA THR A 161 19.75 -13.94 1.06
C THR A 161 18.94 -12.69 1.39
N LEU A 162 19.14 -11.61 0.63
CA LEU A 162 18.32 -10.40 0.70
C LEU A 162 16.82 -10.72 0.59
N GLU A 163 16.47 -11.69 -0.26
CA GLU A 163 15.09 -12.17 -0.40
C GLU A 163 14.51 -12.67 0.92
N THR A 164 15.25 -13.49 1.68
CA THR A 164 14.81 -13.97 2.99
C THR A 164 14.64 -12.83 4.00
N MET A 165 15.54 -11.85 3.99
CA MET A 165 15.47 -10.69 4.89
C MET A 165 14.24 -9.81 4.60
N LEU A 166 13.97 -9.54 3.32
CA LEU A 166 12.83 -8.71 2.91
C LEU A 166 11.51 -9.43 3.12
N LYS A 167 11.46 -10.75 2.89
CA LYS A 167 10.32 -11.60 3.25
C LYS A 167 10.02 -11.57 4.75
N TYR A 168 11.04 -11.50 5.61
CA TYR A 168 10.83 -11.34 7.05
C TYR A 168 10.22 -9.98 7.40
N ILE A 169 10.72 -8.89 6.80
CA ILE A 169 10.15 -7.54 7.00
C ILE A 169 8.69 -7.48 6.53
N GLU A 170 8.39 -8.07 5.37
CA GLU A 170 7.02 -8.20 4.88
C GLU A 170 6.16 -9.03 5.84
N LYS A 171 6.63 -10.20 6.31
CA LYS A 171 5.89 -11.03 7.24
C LYS A 171 5.55 -10.30 8.54
N VAL A 172 6.50 -9.55 9.11
CA VAL A 172 6.25 -8.75 10.31
C VAL A 172 5.18 -7.70 10.03
N PHE A 173 5.26 -7.01 8.89
CA PHE A 173 4.24 -6.05 8.48
C PHE A 173 2.86 -6.68 8.28
N LEU A 174 2.76 -7.81 7.57
CA LEU A 174 1.50 -8.53 7.40
C LEU A 174 0.93 -8.98 8.75
N THR A 175 1.79 -9.43 9.67
CA THR A 175 1.33 -9.85 11.00
C THR A 175 0.85 -8.67 11.85
N GLU A 176 1.58 -7.55 11.84
CA GLU A 176 1.26 -6.36 12.65
C GLU A 176 0.14 -5.51 12.06
N VAL A 177 -0.08 -5.53 10.75
CA VAL A 177 -0.98 -4.60 10.02
C VAL A 177 -2.07 -5.30 9.21
N VAL A 178 -1.90 -6.57 8.83
CA VAL A 178 -2.98 -7.33 8.21
C VAL A 178 -3.71 -8.15 9.27
N ASN A 179 -2.99 -8.97 10.06
CA ASN A 179 -3.64 -9.83 11.05
C ASN A 179 -4.25 -9.05 12.22
N TYR A 180 -3.57 -8.02 12.75
CA TYR A 180 -4.12 -7.17 13.80
C TYR A 180 -5.50 -6.60 13.43
N TYR A 181 -5.67 -6.21 12.17
CA TYR A 181 -6.91 -5.61 11.66
C TYR A 181 -7.85 -6.62 11.00
N GLU A 182 -7.43 -7.87 10.79
CA GLU A 182 -8.26 -8.98 10.31
C GLU A 182 -8.97 -9.66 11.48
N GLU A 183 -8.25 -9.89 12.59
CA GLU A 183 -8.81 -10.32 13.88
C GLU A 183 -9.85 -9.32 14.40
N GLU A 184 -9.50 -8.02 14.47
CA GLU A 184 -10.46 -6.96 14.86
C GLU A 184 -11.66 -6.87 13.90
N ALA A 185 -11.44 -7.05 12.59
CA ALA A 185 -12.54 -7.04 11.63
C ALA A 185 -13.45 -8.26 11.78
N LEU A 186 -12.90 -9.45 12.09
CA LEU A 186 -13.66 -10.67 12.35
C LEU A 186 -14.44 -10.58 13.67
N GLU A 187 -13.84 -10.03 14.73
CA GLU A 187 -14.51 -9.78 16.01
C GLU A 187 -15.67 -8.78 15.85
N LEU A 188 -15.46 -7.68 15.11
CA LEU A 188 -16.52 -6.71 14.82
C LEU A 188 -17.63 -7.31 13.96
N LEU A 189 -17.30 -8.19 13.00
CA LEU A 189 -18.29 -8.90 12.19
C LEU A 189 -19.11 -9.89 13.04
N LYS A 190 -18.46 -10.57 13.99
CA LYS A 190 -19.09 -11.50 14.92
C LYS A 190 -20.04 -10.75 15.86
N LEU A 191 -19.57 -9.65 16.46
CA LEU A 191 -20.36 -8.79 17.34
C LEU A 191 -21.58 -8.19 16.61
N HIS A 192 -21.43 -7.84 15.33
CA HIS A 192 -22.54 -7.36 14.50
C HIS A 192 -23.58 -8.46 14.24
N LYS A 193 -23.15 -9.68 13.92
CA LYS A 193 -24.04 -10.84 13.73
C LYS A 193 -24.78 -11.21 15.02
N GLU A 194 -24.11 -11.19 16.17
CA GLU A 194 -24.73 -11.46 17.47
C GLU A 194 -25.80 -10.42 17.82
N LYS A 195 -25.54 -9.13 17.55
CA LYS A 195 -26.54 -8.06 17.76
C LYS A 195 -27.76 -8.16 16.84
N LEU A 196 -27.59 -8.65 15.61
CA LEU A 196 -28.71 -8.90 14.69
C LEU A 196 -29.60 -10.07 15.13
N VAL A 197 -29.06 -11.04 15.86
CA VAL A 197 -29.83 -12.17 16.41
C VAL A 197 -30.63 -11.75 17.64
N VAL A 198 -30.11 -10.85 18.47
CA VAL A 198 -30.78 -10.34 19.68
C VAL A 198 -31.89 -9.31 19.38
N ALA A 199 -31.89 -8.73 18.18
CA ALA A 199 -32.87 -7.72 17.76
C ALA A 199 -34.11 -8.28 17.02
N LYS A 200 -34.34 -9.59 17.07
CA LYS A 200 -35.58 -10.27 16.64
C LYS A 200 -36.38 -10.75 17.84
#